data_AF-A0A9N8D887-F1
#
_entry.id   AF-A0A9N8D887-F1
#
_cell.length_a   1.000
_cell.length_b   1.000
_cell.length_c   1.000
_cell.angle_alpha   90.00
_cell.angle_beta   90.00
_cell.angle_gamma   90.00
#
_symmetry.space_group_name_H-M   'P 1'
#
loop_
_entity.id
_entity.type
_entity.pdbx_description
1 polymer ?
#
loop_
_entity_poly.entity_id
_entity_poly.type
_entity_poly.pdbx_seq_one_letter_code
_entity_poly.pdbx_strand_id
1 'polypeptide(L)'
;MLTLLVSEAPQEIVSSILAFAGPHSALVTMARVNKAWRRAAHHEATYRALCLALNKHRVLHPYDQPHPHPHPHQGTCWRSLFQEHILVPDDCSTLTQAMRLASHLFNREMGIKRNRKPITVWIRPGTHSVNQPVLVALPEQACLRIKTLPPFTNAHGVGPHLQDPMEVDPSQPQAVLIMDTRLCNSHSFTFNKGSITLQHYSRVQVSLLLKQKNQNAAIFIQQKIAPTPSAPPPHCLLDNVSITSISGKGIINRSQGGQVTISDSYVARLW
;
A
#
# COMPACT_ATOMS: atom_id res chain seq x y z
N MET A 1 1.37 29.86 23.61
CA MET A 1 1.93 29.98 22.25
C MET A 1 1.20 29.08 21.24
N LEU A 2 1.09 27.77 21.45
CA LEU A 2 0.42 26.85 20.49
C LEU A 2 -1.09 27.11 20.29
N THR A 3 -1.78 27.66 21.27
CA THR A 3 -3.21 28.03 21.16
C THR A 3 -3.43 29.23 20.26
N LEU A 4 -2.57 30.25 20.34
CA LEU A 4 -2.63 31.45 19.49
C LEU A 4 -2.44 31.08 18.01
N LEU A 5 -1.53 30.15 17.74
CA LEU A 5 -1.26 29.68 16.38
C LEU A 5 -2.51 29.12 15.69
N VAL A 6 -3.37 28.39 16.39
CA VAL A 6 -4.59 27.82 15.78
C VAL A 6 -5.73 28.82 15.69
N SER A 7 -5.78 29.82 16.57
CA SER A 7 -6.83 30.83 16.56
C SER A 7 -6.58 31.98 15.60
N GLU A 8 -5.31 32.32 15.35
CA GLU A 8 -4.94 33.55 14.61
C GLU A 8 -4.29 33.26 13.26
N ALA A 9 -3.64 32.10 13.06
CA ALA A 9 -2.99 31.82 11.79
C ALA A 9 -3.99 31.32 10.72
N PRO A 10 -3.78 31.67 9.44
CA PRO A 10 -4.49 31.07 8.32
C PRO A 10 -4.43 29.54 8.34
N GLN A 11 -5.54 28.90 7.97
CA GLN A 11 -5.68 27.44 8.02
C GLN A 11 -4.62 26.73 7.16
N GLU A 12 -4.19 27.32 6.05
CA GLU A 12 -3.16 26.80 5.15
C GLU A 12 -1.80 26.68 5.85
N ILE A 13 -1.45 27.66 6.69
CA ILE A 13 -0.18 27.66 7.44
C ILE A 13 -0.24 26.56 8.50
N VAL A 14 -1.34 26.48 9.26
CA VAL A 14 -1.53 25.42 10.26
C VAL A 14 -1.47 24.04 9.62
N SER A 15 -2.15 23.85 8.49
CA SER A 15 -2.13 22.61 7.73
C SER A 15 -0.73 22.24 7.22
N SER A 16 0.06 23.22 6.78
CA SER A 16 1.44 22.99 6.33
C SER A 16 2.37 22.61 7.48
N ILE A 17 2.24 23.26 8.64
CA ILE A 17 2.99 22.90 9.86
C ILE A 17 2.64 21.49 10.32
N LEU A 18 1.36 21.15 10.34
CA LEU A 18 0.90 19.81 10.69
C LEU A 18 1.42 18.76 9.69
N ALA A 19 1.40 19.06 8.40
CA ALA A 19 1.93 18.16 7.39
C ALA A 19 3.45 17.94 7.54
N PHE A 20 4.20 19.00 7.83
CA PHE A 20 5.64 18.93 8.10
C PHE A 20 5.96 18.05 9.32
N ALA A 21 5.15 18.13 10.38
CA ALA A 21 5.30 17.28 11.58
C ALA A 21 4.98 15.79 11.31
N GLY A 22 4.37 15.48 10.17
CA GLY A 22 4.03 14.14 9.71
C GLY A 22 2.67 13.63 10.21
N PRO A 23 2.16 12.53 9.62
CA PRO A 23 0.82 12.00 9.88
C PRO A 23 0.55 11.66 11.33
N HIS A 24 1.51 11.02 12.01
CA HIS A 24 1.34 10.57 13.39
C HIS A 24 1.17 11.77 14.33
N SER A 25 2.10 12.72 14.26
CA SER A 25 2.06 13.96 15.04
C SER A 25 0.76 14.72 14.77
N ALA A 26 0.40 14.92 13.50
CA ALA A 26 -0.77 15.69 13.12
C ALA A 26 -2.10 15.04 13.50
N LEU A 27 -2.32 13.79 13.07
CA LEU A 27 -3.64 13.15 13.13
C LEU A 27 -3.90 12.40 14.45
N VAL A 28 -2.84 12.03 15.18
CA VAL A 28 -2.96 11.28 16.45
C VAL A 28 -2.66 12.18 17.63
N THR A 29 -1.47 12.77 17.66
CA THR A 29 -1.01 13.53 18.83
C THR A 29 -1.75 14.87 18.93
N MET A 30 -1.71 15.69 17.89
CA MET A 30 -2.33 17.03 17.92
C MET A 30 -3.86 16.95 18.03
N ALA A 31 -4.50 15.97 17.38
CA ALA A 31 -5.96 15.79 17.46
C ALA A 31 -6.49 15.48 18.88
N ARG A 32 -5.61 15.06 19.80
CA ARG A 32 -5.95 14.78 21.21
C ARG A 32 -5.76 15.99 22.13
N VAL A 33 -5.01 17.01 21.72
CA VAL A 33 -4.65 18.16 22.58
C VAL A 33 -5.90 18.94 23.00
N ASN A 34 -6.70 19.43 22.05
CA ASN A 34 -7.96 20.11 22.33
C ASN A 34 -8.89 20.12 21.09
N LYS A 35 -10.10 20.70 21.23
CA LYS A 35 -11.11 20.75 20.15
C LYS A 35 -10.63 21.53 18.92
N ALA A 36 -9.86 22.60 19.10
CA ALA A 36 -9.35 23.41 18.00
C ALA A 36 -8.32 22.64 17.16
N TRP A 37 -7.32 22.03 17.82
CA TRP A 37 -6.35 21.17 17.15
C TRP A 37 -6.98 19.94 16.50
N ARG A 38 -8.01 19.34 17.11
CA ARG A 38 -8.77 18.26 16.49
C ARG A 38 -9.46 18.68 15.20
N ARG A 39 -10.08 19.87 15.19
CA ARG A 39 -10.70 20.42 13.97
C ARG A 39 -9.65 20.71 12.90
N ALA A 40 -8.54 21.34 13.25
CA ALA A 40 -7.45 21.63 12.32
C ALA A 40 -6.82 20.35 11.75
N ALA A 41 -6.55 19.35 12.59
CA ALA A 41 -5.96 18.06 12.18
C ALA A 41 -6.88 17.30 11.21
N HIS A 42 -8.20 17.34 11.43
CA HIS A 42 -9.18 16.69 10.56
C HIS A 42 -9.73 17.59 9.45
N HIS A 43 -9.16 18.79 9.27
CA HIS A 43 -9.54 19.70 8.21
C HIS A 43 -9.02 19.19 6.85
N GLU A 44 -9.79 19.44 5.79
CA GLU A 44 -9.49 18.95 4.44
C GLU A 44 -8.15 19.51 3.91
N ALA A 45 -7.84 20.77 4.21
CA ALA A 45 -6.56 21.40 3.88
C ALA A 45 -5.35 20.67 4.50
N THR A 46 -5.52 20.09 5.69
CA THR A 46 -4.45 19.31 6.36
C THR A 46 -4.22 17.99 5.66
N TYR A 47 -5.29 17.28 5.27
CA TYR A 47 -5.17 16.09 4.45
C TYR A 47 -4.53 16.38 3.09
N ARG A 48 -4.90 17.49 2.45
CA ARG A 48 -4.24 17.95 1.22
C ARG A 48 -2.75 18.17 1.43
N ALA A 49 -2.36 18.94 2.45
CA ALA A 49 -0.96 19.23 2.75
C ALA A 49 -0.16 17.94 3.05
N LEU A 50 -0.73 17.01 3.82
CA LEU A 50 -0.14 15.69 4.08
C LEU A 50 0.05 14.88 2.79
N CYS A 51 -0.98 14.82 1.93
CA CYS A 51 -0.91 14.11 0.67
C CYS A 51 0.12 14.72 -0.30
N LEU A 52 0.30 16.04 -0.28
CA LEU A 52 1.34 16.70 -1.05
C LEU A 52 2.73 16.36 -0.50
N ALA A 53 2.94 16.52 0.81
CA ALA A 53 4.22 16.25 1.48
C ALA A 53 4.69 14.80 1.31
N LEU A 54 3.75 13.84 1.30
CA LEU A 54 4.04 12.41 1.13
C LEU A 54 4.05 11.97 -0.34
N ASN A 55 3.91 12.90 -1.29
CA ASN A 55 3.77 12.60 -2.72
C ASN A 55 2.60 11.67 -3.07
N LYS A 56 1.59 11.53 -2.20
CA LYS A 56 0.37 10.74 -2.45
C LYS A 56 -0.49 11.32 -3.56
N HIS A 57 -0.37 12.59 -3.90
CA HIS A 57 -1.06 13.16 -5.06
C HIS A 57 -0.64 12.51 -6.40
N ARG A 58 0.59 11.95 -6.48
CA ARG A 58 1.07 11.22 -7.67
C ARG A 58 0.40 9.86 -7.85
N VAL A 59 -0.15 9.29 -6.78
CA VAL A 59 -0.98 8.08 -6.85
C VAL A 59 -2.24 8.32 -7.71
N LEU A 60 -2.78 9.53 -7.68
CA LEU A 60 -3.98 9.91 -8.45
C LEU A 60 -3.69 10.31 -9.89
N HIS A 61 -2.49 10.80 -10.15
CA HIS A 61 -2.02 11.11 -11.50
C HIS A 61 -0.92 10.12 -11.86
N PRO A 62 -1.28 8.89 -12.29
CA PRO A 62 -0.39 8.20 -13.20
C PRO A 62 -0.24 9.15 -14.40
N TYR A 63 0.93 9.77 -14.53
CA TYR A 63 1.35 10.35 -15.79
C TYR A 63 1.33 9.20 -16.80
N ASP A 64 0.18 9.00 -17.47
CA ASP A 64 -0.08 8.21 -18.68
C ASP A 64 -1.59 7.91 -18.85
N GLN A 65 -2.45 8.93 -18.77
CA GLN A 65 -3.61 8.96 -19.67
C GLN A 65 -3.41 10.16 -20.60
N PRO A 66 -3.31 9.94 -21.94
CA PRO A 66 -3.17 11.00 -22.92
C PRO A 66 -4.53 11.67 -23.13
N HIS A 67 -5.09 12.29 -22.08
CA HIS A 67 -6.26 13.13 -22.19
C HIS A 67 -5.91 14.57 -21.79
N PRO A 68 -6.16 15.55 -22.67
CA PRO A 68 -5.65 16.92 -22.53
C PRO A 68 -6.46 17.79 -21.56
N HIS A 69 -7.08 17.21 -20.53
CA HIS A 69 -7.91 17.97 -19.59
C HIS A 69 -7.44 17.79 -18.14
N PRO A 70 -6.86 18.83 -17.51
CA PRO A 70 -6.61 18.83 -16.08
C PRO A 70 -7.95 19.06 -15.37
N HIS A 71 -8.74 18.01 -15.16
CA HIS A 71 -9.88 18.14 -14.25
C HIS A 71 -9.38 18.09 -12.80
N PRO A 72 -9.55 19.17 -12.02
CA PRO A 72 -9.19 19.17 -10.62
C PRO A 72 -10.19 18.28 -9.87
N HIS A 73 -9.75 17.13 -9.38
CA HIS A 73 -10.36 16.37 -8.27
C HIS A 73 -11.90 16.44 -8.15
N GLN A 74 -12.65 16.21 -9.23
CA GLN A 74 -14.12 16.22 -9.15
C GLN A 74 -14.61 14.96 -8.42
N GLY A 75 -14.67 15.05 -7.09
CA GLY A 75 -15.47 14.14 -6.24
C GLY A 75 -14.72 13.36 -5.16
N THR A 76 -13.39 13.29 -5.18
CA THR A 76 -12.62 12.61 -4.12
C THR A 76 -12.05 13.62 -3.12
N CYS A 77 -12.49 13.54 -1.87
CA CYS A 77 -11.87 14.30 -0.79
C CYS A 77 -10.45 13.76 -0.51
N TRP A 78 -9.50 14.66 -0.28
CA TRP A 78 -8.12 14.39 0.16
C TRP A 78 -8.08 13.50 1.39
N ARG A 79 -9.08 13.63 2.28
CA ARG A 79 -9.23 12.71 3.40
C ARG A 79 -9.41 11.26 2.96
N SER A 80 -10.31 11.01 2.01
CA SER A 80 -10.50 9.67 1.43
C SER A 80 -9.22 9.17 0.80
N LEU A 81 -8.56 10.02 0.00
CA LEU A 81 -7.27 9.69 -0.61
C LEU A 81 -6.26 9.24 0.44
N PHE A 82 -6.10 10.03 1.50
CA PHE A 82 -5.13 9.75 2.55
C PHE A 82 -5.42 8.43 3.26
N GLN A 83 -6.69 8.11 3.48
CA GLN A 83 -7.13 6.93 4.22
C GLN A 83 -7.11 5.64 3.38
N GLU A 84 -7.44 5.75 2.09
CA GLU A 84 -7.52 4.63 1.15
C GLU A 84 -6.14 4.23 0.61
N HIS A 85 -5.13 5.10 0.74
CA HIS A 85 -3.77 4.87 0.26
C HIS A 85 -2.73 4.95 1.38
N ILE A 86 -2.14 3.80 1.72
CA ILE A 86 -1.03 3.67 2.67
C ILE A 86 0.28 3.58 1.87
N LEU A 87 1.29 4.34 2.24
CA LEU A 87 2.57 4.43 1.55
C LEU A 87 3.71 3.88 2.42
N VAL A 88 4.52 2.99 1.85
CA VAL A 88 5.69 2.40 2.50
C VAL A 88 6.95 2.97 1.83
N PRO A 89 7.89 3.58 2.59
CA PRO A 89 7.96 3.60 4.06
C PRO A 89 7.32 4.82 4.76
N ASP A 90 6.77 5.80 4.04
CA ASP A 90 6.47 7.11 4.66
C ASP A 90 5.33 7.10 5.69
N ASP A 91 4.24 6.36 5.44
CA ASP A 91 3.17 6.18 6.43
C ASP A 91 3.50 5.07 7.44
N CYS A 92 4.27 4.08 7.00
CA CYS A 92 4.61 2.88 7.76
C CYS A 92 6.03 2.46 7.41
N SER A 93 6.90 2.35 8.42
CA SER A 93 8.32 1.99 8.21
C SER A 93 8.52 0.63 7.52
N THR A 94 7.52 -0.25 7.56
CA THR A 94 7.60 -1.59 6.96
C THR A 94 6.27 -2.00 6.32
N LEU A 95 6.35 -2.90 5.33
CA LEU A 95 5.18 -3.51 4.71
C LEU A 95 4.30 -4.23 5.74
N THR A 96 4.90 -4.92 6.72
CA THR A 96 4.16 -5.60 7.79
C THR A 96 3.31 -4.63 8.62
N GLN A 97 3.84 -3.44 8.94
CA GLN A 97 3.06 -2.40 9.63
C GLN A 97 1.92 -1.87 8.77
N ALA A 98 2.18 -1.61 7.47
CA ALA A 98 1.15 -1.16 6.53
C ALA A 98 -0.01 -2.16 6.42
N MET A 99 0.30 -3.45 6.41
CA MET A 99 -0.70 -4.52 6.33
C MET A 99 -1.53 -4.64 7.60
N ARG A 100 -0.91 -4.52 8.78
CA ARG A 100 -1.63 -4.45 10.06
C ARG A 100 -2.55 -3.23 10.11
N LEU A 101 -2.09 -2.08 9.63
CA LEU A 101 -2.90 -0.87 9.53
C LEU A 101 -4.09 -1.08 8.57
N ALA A 102 -3.86 -1.65 7.39
CA ALA A 102 -4.93 -1.96 6.43
C ALA A 102 -6.00 -2.88 7.03
N SER A 103 -5.59 -3.98 7.69
CA SER A 103 -6.51 -4.87 8.40
C SER A 103 -7.30 -4.14 9.49
N HIS A 104 -6.65 -3.26 10.27
CA HIS A 104 -7.33 -2.46 11.28
C HIS A 104 -8.37 -1.50 10.65
N LEU A 105 -8.03 -0.85 9.54
CA LEU A 105 -8.95 0.03 8.81
C LEU A 105 -10.17 -0.74 8.30
N PHE A 106 -9.97 -1.92 7.70
CA PHE A 106 -11.08 -2.77 7.29
C PHE A 106 -11.98 -3.18 8.47
N ASN A 107 -11.39 -3.54 9.62
CA ASN A 107 -12.14 -3.92 10.80
C ASN A 107 -12.95 -2.77 11.40
N ARG A 108 -12.41 -1.55 11.38
CA ARG A 108 -13.11 -0.35 11.83
C ARG A 108 -14.34 -0.04 10.96
N GLU A 109 -14.24 -0.27 9.66
CA GLU A 109 -15.35 -0.03 8.72
C GLU A 109 -16.45 -1.10 8.75
N MET A 110 -16.17 -2.29 9.30
CA MET A 110 -17.14 -3.39 9.42
C MET A 110 -18.43 -2.99 10.15
N GLY A 111 -18.38 -1.97 11.02
CA GLY A 111 -19.56 -1.51 11.76
C GLY A 111 -20.47 -0.53 11.01
N ILE A 112 -20.06 0.01 9.85
CA ILE A 112 -20.67 1.26 9.34
C ILE A 112 -21.23 1.13 7.90
N LYS A 113 -20.62 0.37 6.97
CA LYS A 113 -21.08 0.35 5.56
C LYS A 113 -20.92 -1.00 4.83
N ARG A 114 -21.84 -1.28 3.89
CA ARG A 114 -21.84 -2.46 3.00
C ARG A 114 -20.96 -2.32 1.74
N ASN A 115 -20.70 -1.09 1.27
CA ASN A 115 -19.88 -0.89 0.07
C ASN A 115 -18.47 -0.45 0.48
N ARG A 116 -17.52 -1.39 0.44
CA ARG A 116 -16.16 -1.18 0.94
C ARG A 116 -15.24 -0.77 -0.19
N LYS A 117 -14.64 0.41 -0.03
CA LYS A 117 -13.61 0.84 -0.94
C LYS A 117 -12.35 -0.01 -0.73
N PRO A 118 -11.61 -0.30 -1.81
CA PRO A 118 -10.35 -1.02 -1.68
C PRO A 118 -9.33 -0.15 -0.94
N ILE A 119 -8.57 -0.77 -0.03
CA ILE A 119 -7.38 -0.12 0.55
C ILE A 119 -6.20 -0.49 -0.33
N THR A 120 -5.40 0.51 -0.70
CA THR A 120 -4.20 0.31 -1.50
C THR A 120 -2.96 0.62 -0.68
N VAL A 121 -2.05 -0.35 -0.59
CA VAL A 121 -0.71 -0.17 -0.05
C VAL A 121 0.24 0.06 -1.21
N TRP A 122 0.81 1.26 -1.27
CA TRP A 122 1.84 1.68 -2.20
C TRP A 122 3.22 1.41 -1.61
N ILE A 123 4.07 0.77 -2.36
CA ILE A 123 5.46 0.49 -2.00
C ILE A 123 6.35 1.37 -2.86
N ARG A 124 7.24 2.14 -2.24
CA ARG A 124 8.22 2.91 -2.99
C ARG A 124 9.19 2.00 -3.75
N PRO A 125 9.74 2.45 -4.89
CA PRO A 125 10.87 1.81 -5.53
C PRO A 125 12.01 1.52 -4.53
N GLY A 126 12.68 0.40 -4.70
CA GLY A 126 13.76 -0.07 -3.84
C GLY A 126 13.55 -1.49 -3.29
N THR A 127 14.50 -1.93 -2.46
CA THR A 127 14.49 -3.26 -1.85
C THR A 127 13.87 -3.20 -0.45
N HIS A 128 12.81 -3.97 -0.23
CA HIS A 128 12.13 -4.05 1.06
C HIS A 128 12.22 -5.46 1.61
N SER A 129 12.84 -5.61 2.78
CA SER A 129 12.95 -6.90 3.46
C SER A 129 11.75 -7.15 4.37
N VAL A 130 11.10 -8.29 4.18
CA VAL A 130 9.97 -8.77 4.98
C VAL A 130 10.43 -9.99 5.75
N ASN A 131 10.85 -9.76 7.00
CA ASN A 131 11.44 -10.79 7.86
C ASN A 131 10.40 -11.58 8.68
N GLN A 132 9.14 -11.13 8.64
CA GLN A 132 8.02 -11.74 9.36
C GLN A 132 6.87 -12.02 8.40
N PRO A 133 6.13 -13.13 8.58
CA PRO A 133 4.89 -13.38 7.86
C PRO A 133 3.93 -12.21 7.95
N VAL A 134 3.41 -11.81 6.80
CA VAL A 134 2.33 -10.84 6.67
C VAL A 134 1.01 -11.62 6.67
N LEU A 135 0.40 -11.69 7.85
CA LEU A 135 -0.96 -12.20 7.99
C LEU A 135 -1.93 -11.09 7.59
N VAL A 136 -2.63 -11.28 6.48
CA VAL A 136 -3.65 -10.34 6.03
C VAL A 136 -5.01 -10.88 6.44
N ALA A 137 -5.52 -10.39 7.57
CA ALA A 137 -6.89 -10.68 7.99
C ALA A 137 -7.82 -9.74 7.22
N LEU A 138 -8.43 -10.25 6.15
CA LEU A 138 -9.41 -9.54 5.35
C LEU A 138 -10.83 -10.03 5.66
N PRO A 139 -11.80 -9.12 5.78
CA PRO A 139 -13.21 -9.48 5.70
C PRO A 139 -13.61 -10.04 4.32
N GLU A 140 -14.75 -10.72 4.24
CA GLU A 140 -15.22 -11.44 3.02
C GLU A 140 -15.35 -10.57 1.77
N GLN A 141 -15.65 -9.28 1.95
CA GLN A 141 -15.83 -8.31 0.86
C GLN A 141 -14.72 -7.26 0.81
N ALA A 142 -13.64 -7.44 1.58
CA ALA A 142 -12.52 -6.51 1.55
C ALA A 142 -11.61 -6.80 0.35
N CYS A 143 -11.18 -5.73 -0.32
CA CYS A 143 -10.20 -5.78 -1.40
C CYS A 143 -8.96 -5.01 -0.97
N LEU A 144 -7.85 -5.72 -0.79
CA LEU A 144 -6.54 -5.12 -0.54
C LEU A 144 -5.74 -5.10 -1.84
N ARG A 145 -5.26 -3.92 -2.21
CA ARG A 145 -4.37 -3.73 -3.35
C ARG A 145 -2.97 -3.45 -2.85
N ILE A 146 -1.98 -4.13 -3.40
CA ILE A 146 -0.57 -3.83 -3.17
C ILE A 146 -0.01 -3.38 -4.51
N LYS A 147 0.43 -2.13 -4.55
CA LYS A 147 0.97 -1.46 -5.73
C LYS A 147 2.32 -0.86 -5.44
N THR A 148 3.04 -0.47 -6.47
CA THR A 148 4.26 0.32 -6.32
C THR A 148 4.11 1.67 -6.96
N LEU A 149 4.86 2.63 -6.44
CA LEU A 149 4.97 3.92 -7.07
C LEU A 149 5.85 3.82 -8.32
N PRO A 150 5.55 4.61 -9.36
CA PRO A 150 6.45 4.79 -10.48
C PRO A 150 7.83 5.29 -9.98
N PRO A 151 8.90 5.08 -10.76
CA PRO A 151 10.21 5.56 -10.38
C PRO A 151 10.17 7.08 -10.28
N PHE A 152 10.95 7.65 -9.38
CA PHE A 152 11.12 9.10 -9.31
C PHE A 152 11.85 9.56 -10.57
N THR A 153 11.12 9.86 -11.64
CA THR A 153 11.66 10.71 -12.70
C THR A 153 11.69 12.12 -12.11
N ASN A 154 12.88 12.66 -11.90
CA ASN A 154 13.10 14.05 -11.50
C ASN A 154 12.74 15.01 -12.64
N ALA A 155 11.61 14.79 -13.32
CA ALA A 155 11.21 15.54 -14.50
C ALA A 155 10.71 16.96 -14.19
N HIS A 156 10.44 17.27 -12.92
CA HIS A 156 10.16 18.65 -12.49
C HIS A 156 11.38 19.20 -11.77
N GLY A 157 12.29 19.74 -12.57
CA GLY A 157 13.53 20.36 -12.13
C GLY A 157 13.28 21.53 -11.19
N VAL A 158 13.85 21.43 -9.99
CA VAL A 158 14.19 22.60 -9.18
C VAL A 158 15.58 22.32 -8.60
N GLY A 159 16.59 22.49 -9.45
CA GLY A 159 17.99 22.30 -9.08
C GLY A 159 18.88 22.44 -10.31
N PRO A 160 19.63 23.55 -10.46
CA PRO A 160 20.62 23.69 -11.51
C PRO A 160 21.87 22.92 -11.10
N HIS A 161 21.82 21.60 -11.15
CA HIS A 161 23.04 20.80 -11.18
C HIS A 161 22.84 19.56 -12.03
N LEU A 162 23.51 19.60 -13.18
CA LEU A 162 23.61 18.57 -14.20
C LEU A 162 23.95 17.21 -13.58
N GLN A 163 22.97 16.32 -13.56
CA GLN A 163 23.21 14.89 -13.73
C GLN A 163 22.29 14.46 -14.86
N ASP A 164 22.89 13.99 -15.96
CA ASP A 164 22.14 13.40 -17.06
C ASP A 164 21.19 12.34 -16.50
N PRO A 165 19.93 12.29 -16.98
CA PRO A 165 19.00 11.26 -16.56
C PRO A 165 19.60 9.91 -16.89
N MET A 166 20.05 9.17 -15.87
CA MET A 166 20.41 7.76 -16.02
C MET A 166 19.22 7.07 -16.67
N GLU A 167 19.44 6.53 -17.86
CA GLU A 167 18.47 5.69 -18.57
C GLU A 167 18.15 4.51 -17.66
N VAL A 168 16.99 4.55 -17.01
CA VAL A 168 16.53 3.48 -16.14
C VAL A 168 16.18 2.33 -17.05
N ASP A 169 16.99 1.26 -17.03
CA ASP A 169 16.72 0.04 -17.75
C ASP A 169 15.30 -0.46 -17.37
N PRO A 170 14.33 -0.42 -18.31
CA PRO A 170 12.96 -0.83 -18.04
C PRO A 170 12.86 -2.33 -17.71
N SER A 171 13.94 -3.10 -17.93
CA SER A 171 14.01 -4.51 -17.61
C SER A 171 14.21 -4.79 -16.13
N GLN A 172 14.75 -3.84 -15.35
CA GLN A 172 15.02 -4.05 -13.93
C GLN A 172 13.77 -3.81 -13.06
N PRO A 173 13.54 -4.65 -12.04
CA PRO A 173 12.42 -4.47 -11.13
C PRO A 173 12.62 -3.19 -10.31
N GLN A 174 11.64 -2.30 -10.36
CA GLN A 174 11.72 -1.03 -9.64
C GLN A 174 11.52 -1.21 -8.14
N ALA A 175 10.78 -2.24 -7.72
CA ALA A 175 10.65 -2.63 -6.33
C ALA A 175 10.91 -4.12 -6.19
N VAL A 176 11.74 -4.47 -5.20
CA VAL A 176 12.03 -5.85 -4.85
C VAL A 176 11.55 -6.13 -3.43
N LEU A 177 10.57 -7.00 -3.30
CA LEU A 177 10.16 -7.51 -1.99
C LEU A 177 10.97 -8.77 -1.69
N ILE A 178 11.90 -8.68 -0.75
CA ILE A 178 12.67 -9.82 -0.26
C ILE A 178 11.96 -10.39 0.95
N MET A 179 11.42 -11.60 0.84
CA MET A 179 10.76 -12.25 1.97
C MET A 179 11.65 -13.36 2.52
N ASP A 180 12.31 -13.08 3.64
CA ASP A 180 13.16 -14.02 4.38
C ASP A 180 12.51 -14.33 5.73
N THR A 181 11.51 -15.21 5.70
CA THR A 181 10.92 -15.73 6.93
C THR A 181 11.78 -16.89 7.43
N ARG A 182 12.54 -16.64 8.51
CA ARG A 182 13.38 -17.67 9.16
C ARG A 182 12.57 -18.83 9.77
N LEU A 183 11.28 -18.62 9.96
CA LEU A 183 10.34 -19.60 10.51
C LEU A 183 9.85 -20.57 9.42
N CYS A 184 9.76 -21.86 9.75
CA CYS A 184 9.17 -22.87 8.86
C CYS A 184 7.65 -22.70 8.76
N ASN A 185 7.08 -23.05 7.60
CA ASN A 185 5.64 -23.00 7.30
C ASN A 185 4.98 -21.64 7.58
N SER A 186 5.77 -20.58 7.47
CA SER A 186 5.44 -19.21 7.78
C SER A 186 5.36 -18.44 6.47
N HIS A 187 4.28 -18.70 5.73
CA HIS A 187 4.02 -18.13 4.41
C HIS A 187 3.92 -16.62 4.46
N SER A 188 4.40 -15.96 3.41
CA SER A 188 4.65 -14.53 3.47
C SER A 188 3.36 -13.71 3.44
N PHE A 189 2.46 -14.00 2.50
CA PHE A 189 1.09 -13.51 2.50
C PHE A 189 0.15 -14.66 2.78
N THR A 190 -0.58 -14.59 3.88
CA THR A 190 -1.63 -15.56 4.21
C THR A 190 -2.95 -14.85 4.35
N PHE A 191 -3.97 -15.32 3.61
CA PHE A 191 -5.34 -14.86 3.74
C PHE A 191 -6.33 -15.99 3.48
N ASN A 192 -7.52 -15.85 4.06
CA ASN A 192 -8.56 -16.88 4.08
C ASN A 192 -9.93 -16.39 3.60
N LYS A 193 -10.06 -15.09 3.34
CA LYS A 193 -11.28 -14.37 2.97
C LYS A 193 -10.89 -13.13 2.16
N GLY A 194 -11.85 -12.55 1.44
CA GLY A 194 -11.65 -11.32 0.67
C GLY A 194 -10.77 -11.51 -0.57
N SER A 195 -10.37 -10.41 -1.18
CA SER A 195 -9.50 -10.39 -2.34
C SER A 195 -8.20 -9.63 -2.10
N ILE A 196 -7.10 -10.19 -2.58
CA ILE A 196 -5.81 -9.52 -2.65
C ILE A 196 -5.43 -9.34 -4.12
N THR A 197 -5.10 -8.11 -4.48
CA THR A 197 -4.56 -7.77 -5.79
C THR A 197 -3.12 -7.29 -5.62
N LEU A 198 -2.17 -8.01 -6.19
CA LEU A 198 -0.81 -7.53 -6.39
C LEU A 198 -0.74 -7.00 -7.82
N GLN A 199 -0.61 -5.69 -7.98
CA GLN A 199 -0.61 -5.03 -9.30
C GLN A 199 0.52 -4.03 -9.38
N HIS A 200 1.14 -3.87 -10.54
CA HIS A 200 2.25 -2.94 -10.70
C HIS A 200 2.16 -2.07 -11.96
N TYR A 201 2.79 -0.90 -11.90
CA TYR A 201 2.92 0.02 -13.04
C TYR A 201 4.09 -0.36 -13.95
N SER A 202 5.23 -0.77 -13.37
CA SER A 202 6.39 -1.42 -14.02
C SER A 202 6.46 -2.92 -13.61
N ARG A 203 7.55 -3.68 -13.64
CA ARG A 203 7.54 -5.06 -13.04
C ARG A 203 7.84 -5.03 -11.53
N VAL A 204 6.99 -5.60 -10.63
CA VAL A 204 7.47 -5.97 -9.28
C VAL A 204 8.32 -7.22 -9.47
N GLN A 205 9.47 -7.29 -8.82
CA GLN A 205 10.06 -8.58 -8.50
C GLN A 205 9.84 -8.89 -7.03
N VAL A 206 8.89 -9.78 -6.76
CA VAL A 206 8.75 -10.44 -5.48
C VAL A 206 9.75 -11.58 -5.44
N SER A 207 10.92 -11.32 -4.86
CA SER A 207 11.94 -12.34 -4.67
C SER A 207 11.82 -12.96 -3.28
N LEU A 208 11.32 -14.18 -3.27
CA LEU A 208 11.31 -15.01 -2.09
C LEU A 208 12.67 -15.69 -1.95
N LEU A 209 13.54 -15.10 -1.14
CA LEU A 209 14.72 -15.79 -0.61
C LEU A 209 14.27 -16.75 0.51
N LEU A 210 13.50 -17.76 0.14
CA LEU A 210 13.02 -18.76 1.08
C LEU A 210 14.00 -19.91 1.12
N LYS A 211 14.65 -20.11 2.28
CA LYS A 211 15.51 -21.27 2.49
C LYS A 211 14.72 -22.55 2.18
N GLN A 212 15.32 -23.42 1.37
CA GLN A 212 14.69 -24.64 0.82
C GLN A 212 14.04 -25.54 1.89
N LYS A 213 14.56 -25.51 3.12
CA LYS A 213 14.06 -26.29 4.27
C LYS A 213 12.74 -25.78 4.87
N ASN A 214 12.36 -24.52 4.65
CA ASN A 214 11.27 -23.90 5.39
C ASN A 214 9.87 -24.14 4.80
N GLN A 215 9.78 -24.71 3.57
CA GLN A 215 8.51 -25.03 2.90
C GLN A 215 7.53 -23.83 2.72
N ASN A 216 8.05 -22.61 2.86
CA ASN A 216 7.30 -21.36 2.77
C ASN A 216 6.90 -21.05 1.32
N ALA A 217 5.87 -20.22 1.16
CA ALA A 217 5.40 -19.70 -0.13
C ALA A 217 5.26 -18.17 -0.05
N ALA A 218 5.25 -17.48 -1.19
CA ALA A 218 4.94 -16.04 -1.22
C ALA A 218 3.50 -15.84 -0.81
N ILE A 219 2.62 -16.61 -1.44
CA ILE A 219 1.18 -16.47 -1.29
C ILE A 219 0.63 -17.82 -0.87
N PHE A 220 -0.11 -17.81 0.24
CA PHE A 220 -0.80 -18.95 0.77
C PHE A 220 -2.27 -18.62 0.97
N ILE A 221 -3.12 -19.28 0.19
CA ILE A 221 -4.56 -19.12 0.21
C ILE A 221 -5.15 -20.34 0.89
N GLN A 222 -5.81 -20.11 2.02
CA GLN A 222 -6.45 -21.17 2.79
C GLN A 222 -7.75 -20.68 3.38
N GLN A 223 -8.86 -21.20 2.87
CA GLN A 223 -10.16 -21.07 3.49
C GLN A 223 -10.25 -22.03 4.70
N LYS A 224 -10.32 -21.49 5.93
CA LYS A 224 -10.34 -22.30 7.16
C LYS A 224 -11.74 -22.81 7.56
N ILE A 225 -12.80 -22.25 6.98
CA ILE A 225 -14.19 -22.50 7.38
C ILE A 225 -14.97 -22.90 6.13
N ALA A 226 -15.87 -23.88 6.25
CA ALA A 226 -16.78 -24.26 5.17
C ALA A 226 -17.44 -22.99 4.60
N PRO A 227 -17.46 -22.81 3.27
CA PRO A 227 -18.03 -21.62 2.65
C PRO A 227 -19.46 -21.43 3.15
N THR A 228 -19.73 -20.29 3.76
CA THR A 228 -21.10 -19.79 3.81
C THR A 228 -21.56 -19.69 2.35
N PRO A 229 -22.72 -20.25 1.98
CA PRO A 229 -23.13 -20.37 0.57
C PRO A 229 -23.25 -19.02 -0.15
N SER A 230 -23.29 -17.91 0.59
CA SER A 230 -23.35 -16.54 0.07
C SER A 230 -21.99 -15.81 0.03
N ALA A 231 -20.92 -16.37 0.59
CA ALA A 231 -19.63 -15.70 0.68
C ALA A 231 -18.78 -16.02 -0.57
N PRO A 232 -18.23 -15.00 -1.25
CA PRO A 232 -17.33 -15.25 -2.37
C PRO A 232 -16.06 -15.94 -1.87
N PRO A 233 -15.48 -16.85 -2.67
CA PRO A 233 -14.23 -17.48 -2.32
C PRO A 233 -13.07 -16.47 -2.24
N PRO A 234 -12.01 -16.77 -1.48
CA PRO A 234 -10.82 -15.92 -1.45
C PRO A 234 -10.19 -15.84 -2.84
N HIS A 235 -9.86 -14.63 -3.29
CA HIS A 235 -9.33 -14.38 -4.64
C HIS A 235 -7.96 -13.69 -4.59
N CYS A 236 -7.02 -14.16 -5.40
CA CYS A 236 -5.72 -13.52 -5.62
C CYS A 236 -5.59 -13.11 -7.08
N LEU A 237 -5.36 -11.82 -7.35
CA LEU A 237 -4.95 -11.33 -8.67
C LEU A 237 -3.48 -10.94 -8.64
N LEU A 238 -2.70 -11.50 -9.56
CA LEU A 238 -1.34 -11.10 -9.88
C LEU A 238 -1.33 -10.43 -11.24
N ASP A 239 -0.92 -9.18 -11.29
CA ASP A 239 -0.90 -8.37 -12.50
C ASP A 239 0.45 -7.64 -12.62
N ASN A 240 1.24 -8.01 -13.63
CA ASN A 240 2.61 -7.50 -13.84
C ASN A 240 3.58 -7.75 -12.64
N VAL A 241 3.54 -8.97 -12.10
CA VAL A 241 4.32 -9.40 -10.92
C VAL A 241 5.21 -10.59 -11.25
N SER A 242 6.48 -10.53 -10.86
CA SER A 242 7.41 -11.66 -10.92
C SER A 242 7.61 -12.24 -9.52
N ILE A 243 7.22 -13.49 -9.29
CA ILE A 243 7.48 -14.24 -8.06
C ILE A 243 8.59 -15.24 -8.32
N THR A 244 9.72 -15.10 -7.64
CA THR A 244 10.83 -16.07 -7.69
C THR A 244 11.01 -16.73 -6.34
N SER A 245 11.18 -18.04 -6.29
CA SER A 245 11.25 -18.80 -5.03
C SER A 245 12.36 -19.85 -5.02
N ILE A 246 13.25 -19.77 -4.02
CA ILE A 246 14.29 -20.80 -3.78
C ILE A 246 13.67 -22.07 -3.16
N SER A 247 12.57 -21.94 -2.41
CA SER A 247 11.90 -23.09 -1.78
C SER A 247 11.20 -24.01 -2.78
N GLY A 248 11.07 -23.59 -4.05
CA GLY A 248 10.25 -24.26 -5.05
C GLY A 248 8.76 -24.02 -4.90
N LYS A 249 8.33 -23.20 -3.91
CA LYS A 249 6.92 -22.85 -3.72
C LYS A 249 6.73 -21.35 -3.88
N GLY A 250 6.12 -20.94 -4.99
CA GLY A 250 5.70 -19.56 -5.22
C GLY A 250 4.34 -19.28 -4.58
N ILE A 251 3.32 -19.97 -5.10
CA ILE A 251 1.92 -19.82 -4.67
C ILE A 251 1.40 -21.18 -4.23
N ILE A 252 0.71 -21.21 -3.10
CA ILE A 252 -0.01 -22.39 -2.62
C ILE A 252 -1.47 -22.00 -2.44
N ASN A 253 -2.36 -22.68 -3.16
CA ASN A 253 -3.80 -22.56 -2.98
C ASN A 253 -4.32 -23.90 -2.45
N ARG A 254 -4.60 -23.96 -1.14
CA ARG A 254 -5.07 -25.18 -0.45
C ARG A 254 -6.59 -25.21 -0.25
N SER A 255 -7.29 -24.12 -0.56
CA SER A 255 -8.75 -24.07 -0.44
C SER A 255 -9.45 -24.84 -1.55
N GLN A 256 -10.45 -25.64 -1.18
CA GLN A 256 -11.55 -26.01 -2.08
C GLN A 256 -12.40 -24.74 -2.32
N GLY A 257 -11.97 -23.88 -3.25
CA GLY A 257 -12.74 -22.70 -3.64
C GLY A 257 -11.92 -21.44 -3.89
N GLY A 258 -10.73 -21.30 -3.32
CA GLY A 258 -9.90 -20.13 -3.57
C GLY A 258 -9.49 -20.03 -5.03
N GLN A 259 -9.43 -18.81 -5.57
CA GLN A 259 -9.10 -18.56 -6.96
C GLN A 259 -7.84 -17.72 -7.08
N VAL A 260 -6.98 -18.07 -8.05
CA VAL A 260 -5.78 -17.30 -8.42
C VAL A 260 -5.90 -16.92 -9.88
N THR A 261 -5.69 -15.65 -10.19
CA THR A 261 -5.65 -15.09 -11.54
C THR A 261 -4.29 -14.46 -11.75
N ILE A 262 -3.64 -14.80 -12.86
CA ILE A 262 -2.28 -14.38 -13.19
C ILE A 262 -2.33 -13.73 -14.57
N SER A 263 -2.01 -12.42 -14.64
CA SER A 263 -1.91 -11.63 -15.88
C SER A 263 -0.52 -10.99 -15.94
N ASP A 264 0.13 -11.09 -17.10
CA ASP A 264 1.44 -10.44 -17.36
C ASP A 264 2.50 -10.69 -16.27
N SER A 265 2.38 -11.83 -15.61
CA SER A 265 3.09 -12.17 -14.38
C SER A 265 3.82 -13.50 -14.56
N TYR A 266 4.90 -13.68 -13.80
CA TYR A 266 5.74 -14.87 -13.89
C TYR A 266 5.97 -15.46 -12.50
N VAL A 267 5.91 -16.79 -12.39
CA VAL A 267 6.19 -17.50 -11.14
C VAL A 267 7.24 -18.56 -11.43
N ALA A 268 8.39 -18.46 -10.78
CA ALA A 268 9.51 -19.38 -11.00
C ALA A 268 10.21 -19.86 -9.75
N ARG A 269 10.85 -21.02 -9.93
CA ARG A 269 11.82 -21.55 -9.00
C ARG A 269 13.21 -21.02 -9.37
N LEU A 270 13.93 -20.49 -8.38
CA LEU A 270 15.36 -20.20 -8.50
C LEU A 270 16.12 -21.52 -8.28
N TRP A 271 16.99 -21.86 -9.23
CA TRP A 271 17.84 -23.06 -9.20
C TRP A 271 19.20 -22.72 -8.59
#